data_AF-A0A559J5B0-F1
#
_entry.id   AF-A0A559J5B0-F1
#
_cell.length_a   1.000
_cell.length_b   1.000
_cell.length_c   1.000
_cell.angle_alpha   90.00
_cell.angle_beta   90.00
_cell.angle_gamma   90.00
#
_symmetry.space_group_name_H-M   'P 1'
#
loop_
_entity.id
_entity.type
_entity.pdbx_description
1 polymer ?
#
loop_
_entity_poly.entity_id
_entity_poly.type
_entity_poly.pdbx_seq_one_letter_code
_entity_poly.pdbx_strand_id
1 'polypeptide(L)'
;METVNSVFRSHPELEPTGKLSILGEACCSAERMLAYMKRRNPEAPEVAGIYLETGKRYGIRGDVAYCQTAYETKCWTTEAAGPEWAPLMRDQWADEAAIETRMQMLYAFSLDLPLANDHHLAKRPLKHIENSGWRGKAPCWEDLNGKWSHPGYPRYGQDIAAMWRSMLEWNGKGSAALKRPNRPDLQRAVKTAERVSGSVDWSSIISEQMRWLHSRRLLPVPAPHPDRKVSWSELAHLIHRWENPTSASASESKEGKASS
;
A
#
# COMPACT_ATOMS: atom_id res chain seq x y z
N MET A 1 34.42 7.17 16.98
CA MET A 1 33.32 6.25 16.67
C MET A 1 33.53 5.78 15.25
N GLU A 2 34.01 4.55 15.09
CA GLU A 2 34.30 3.98 13.78
C GLU A 2 32.98 3.80 13.00
N THR A 3 32.91 4.40 11.82
CA THR A 3 31.83 4.19 10.86
C THR A 3 31.89 2.75 10.37
N VAL A 4 31.05 1.90 10.95
CA VAL A 4 30.81 0.55 10.42
C VAL A 4 30.26 0.73 9.02
N ASN A 5 31.07 0.43 8.00
CA ASN A 5 30.63 0.37 6.61
C ASN A 5 29.61 -0.77 6.50
N SER A 6 28.33 -0.42 6.59
CA SER A 6 27.23 -1.35 6.33
C SER A 6 27.35 -1.85 4.89
N VAL A 7 27.45 -3.17 4.71
CA VAL A 7 27.40 -3.85 3.40
C VAL A 7 26.03 -3.68 2.73
N PHE A 8 25.00 -3.30 3.51
CA PHE A 8 23.66 -3.02 3.02
C PHE A 8 23.52 -1.57 2.58
N ARG A 9 22.78 -1.36 1.48
CA ARG A 9 22.39 -0.01 1.03
C ARG A 9 21.69 0.73 2.16
N SER A 10 22.12 1.96 2.43
CA SER A 10 21.43 2.84 3.36
C SER A 10 20.11 3.29 2.74
N HIS A 11 19.02 3.13 3.49
CA HIS A 11 17.69 3.56 3.12
C HIS A 11 17.22 4.66 4.09
N PRO A 12 17.74 5.90 3.98
CA PRO A 12 17.35 7.00 4.88
C PRO A 12 15.87 7.37 4.76
N GLU A 13 15.20 6.96 3.68
CA GLU A 13 13.78 7.17 3.46
C GLU A 13 12.86 6.22 4.26
N LEU A 14 13.42 5.15 4.82
CA LEU A 14 12.66 4.13 5.54
C LEU A 14 12.84 4.31 7.05
N GLU A 15 11.72 4.27 7.78
CA GLU A 15 11.76 4.15 9.23
C GLU A 15 12.29 2.77 9.66
N PRO A 16 12.71 2.56 10.92
CA PRO A 16 13.15 1.25 11.42
C PRO A 16 12.14 0.12 11.21
N THR A 17 10.86 0.47 11.02
CA THR A 17 9.77 -0.47 10.70
C THR A 17 9.75 -0.93 9.24
N GLY A 18 10.58 -0.36 8.36
CA GLY A 18 10.60 -0.57 6.92
C GLY A 18 9.53 0.20 6.13
N LYS A 19 8.71 1.01 6.81
CA LYS A 19 7.71 1.89 6.20
C LYS A 19 8.36 3.14 5.62
N LEU A 20 7.74 3.70 4.59
CA LEU A 20 8.24 4.90 3.92
C LEU A 20 7.87 6.14 4.73
N SER A 21 8.87 6.93 5.15
CA SER A 21 8.63 8.16 5.90
C SER A 21 7.94 9.23 5.03
N ILE A 22 7.00 9.97 5.61
CA ILE A 22 6.39 11.16 4.96
C ILE A 22 7.40 12.31 4.93
N LEU A 23 8.20 12.42 5.99
CA LEU A 23 9.20 13.46 6.15
C LEU A 23 10.51 13.09 5.44
N GLY A 24 11.28 14.10 5.10
CA GLY A 24 12.62 13.95 4.54
C GLY A 24 12.77 14.56 3.14
N GLU A 25 13.95 14.34 2.55
CA GLU A 25 14.27 14.86 1.23
C GLU A 25 13.68 13.99 0.11
N ALA A 26 13.29 14.66 -0.97
CA ALA A 26 12.88 13.99 -2.20
C ALA A 26 14.11 13.36 -2.88
N CYS A 27 13.93 12.18 -3.47
CA CYS A 27 15.00 11.45 -4.16
C CYS A 27 14.83 11.42 -5.69
N CYS A 28 13.75 11.99 -6.20
CA CYS A 28 13.42 12.02 -7.62
C CYS A 28 13.43 13.45 -8.16
N SER A 29 13.95 13.65 -9.37
CA SER A 29 13.92 14.95 -10.04
C SER A 29 12.56 15.22 -10.69
N ALA A 30 12.22 16.50 -10.88
CA ALA A 30 10.95 16.90 -11.49
C ALA A 30 10.80 16.36 -12.92
N GLU A 31 11.89 16.33 -13.70
CA GLU A 31 11.91 15.80 -15.06
C GLU A 31 11.57 14.31 -15.06
N ARG A 32 12.16 13.53 -14.14
CA ARG A 32 11.88 12.10 -14.02
C ARG A 32 10.43 11.87 -13.61
N MET A 33 9.92 12.62 -12.64
CA MET A 33 8.54 12.53 -12.17
C MET A 33 7.54 12.78 -13.31
N LEU A 34 7.71 13.89 -14.04
CA LEU A 34 6.85 14.26 -15.16
C LEU A 34 6.95 13.23 -16.30
N ALA A 35 8.17 12.84 -16.68
CA ALA A 35 8.39 11.86 -17.74
C ALA A 35 7.77 10.50 -17.39
N TYR A 36 7.84 10.07 -16.14
CA TYR A 36 7.20 8.83 -15.68
C TYR A 36 5.68 8.91 -15.80
N MET A 37 5.06 10.05 -15.48
CA MET A 37 3.60 10.21 -15.59
C MET A 37 3.13 10.34 -17.03
N LYS A 38 3.90 11.02 -17.90
CA LYS A 38 3.59 11.17 -19.34
C LYS A 38 3.48 9.83 -20.07
N ARG A 39 4.06 8.75 -19.55
CA ARG A 39 3.87 7.38 -20.07
C ARG A 39 2.43 6.89 -20.02
N ARG A 40 1.64 7.40 -19.07
CA ARG A 40 0.27 6.97 -18.80
C ARG A 40 -0.75 8.04 -19.14
N ASN A 41 -0.41 9.30 -18.95
CA ASN A 41 -1.20 10.46 -19.37
C ASN A 41 -0.27 11.47 -20.07
N PRO A 42 -0.25 11.53 -21.42
CA PRO A 42 0.54 12.51 -22.16
C PRO A 42 0.24 13.97 -21.77
N GLU A 43 -0.99 14.24 -21.35
CA GLU A 43 -1.49 15.55 -20.89
C GLU A 43 -1.31 15.74 -19.38
N ALA A 44 -0.42 14.98 -18.73
CA ALA A 44 -0.14 15.15 -17.31
C ALA A 44 0.41 16.57 -17.04
N PRO A 45 -0.13 17.30 -16.05
CA PRO A 45 0.25 18.68 -15.80
C PRO A 45 1.68 18.77 -15.24
N GLU A 46 2.37 19.86 -15.56
CA GLU A 46 3.80 20.07 -15.25
C GLU A 46 4.03 20.58 -13.82
N VAL A 47 3.41 19.93 -12.84
CA VAL A 47 3.44 20.36 -11.42
C VAL A 47 4.54 19.72 -10.58
N ALA A 48 5.37 18.86 -11.16
CA ALA A 48 6.40 18.12 -10.43
C ALA A 48 7.36 19.05 -9.67
N GLY A 49 7.76 20.17 -10.26
CA GLY A 49 8.61 21.18 -9.60
C GLY A 49 7.95 21.81 -8.37
N ILE A 50 6.66 22.14 -8.46
CA ILE A 50 5.87 22.72 -7.35
C ILE A 50 5.81 21.74 -6.18
N TYR A 51 5.62 20.44 -6.44
CA TYR A 51 5.63 19.42 -5.39
C TYR A 51 6.98 19.32 -4.67
N LEU A 52 8.09 19.41 -5.40
CA LEU A 52 9.44 19.38 -4.81
C LEU A 52 9.72 20.64 -3.98
N GLU A 53 9.39 21.81 -4.50
CA GLU A 53 9.60 23.09 -3.81
C GLU A 53 8.75 23.18 -2.53
N THR A 54 7.45 22.92 -2.64
CA THR A 54 6.55 22.95 -1.50
C THR A 54 6.87 21.84 -0.51
N GLY A 55 7.17 20.62 -0.98
CA GLY A 55 7.61 19.52 -0.10
C GLY A 55 8.83 19.93 0.73
N LYS A 56 9.83 20.55 0.11
CA LYS A 56 11.02 21.08 0.80
C LYS A 56 10.67 22.10 1.88
N ARG A 57 9.73 23.02 1.63
CA ARG A 57 9.27 24.01 2.64
C ARG A 57 8.67 23.35 3.87
N TYR A 58 7.95 22.24 3.71
CA TYR A 58 7.31 21.50 4.81
C TYR A 58 8.17 20.37 5.39
N GLY A 59 9.36 20.10 4.83
CA GLY A 59 10.16 18.93 5.19
C GLY A 59 9.52 17.60 4.79
N ILE A 60 8.67 17.61 3.76
CA ILE A 60 7.92 16.46 3.24
C ILE A 60 8.54 15.99 1.92
N ARG A 61 8.51 14.67 1.71
CA ARG A 61 8.95 14.03 0.47
C ARG A 61 8.00 14.36 -0.69
N GLY A 62 8.26 15.49 -1.36
CA GLY A 62 7.43 16.04 -2.43
C GLY A 62 7.27 15.10 -3.63
N ASP A 63 8.30 14.30 -3.93
CA ASP A 63 8.26 13.25 -4.95
C ASP A 63 7.26 12.13 -4.64
N VAL A 64 7.13 11.73 -3.38
CA VAL A 64 6.12 10.75 -2.95
C VAL A 64 4.72 11.39 -2.89
N ALA A 65 4.61 12.64 -2.44
CA ALA A 65 3.34 13.38 -2.46
C ALA A 65 2.79 13.55 -3.88
N TYR A 66 3.67 13.76 -4.86
CA TYR A 66 3.29 13.74 -6.27
C TYR A 66 2.77 12.36 -6.71
N CYS A 67 3.41 11.27 -6.29
CA CYS A 67 2.91 9.91 -6.52
C CYS A 67 1.54 9.67 -5.87
N GLN A 68 1.30 10.19 -4.66
CA GLN A 68 -0.01 10.11 -4.01
C GLN A 68 -1.09 10.76 -4.88
N THR A 69 -0.86 11.99 -5.35
CA THR A 69 -1.80 12.68 -6.25
C THR A 69 -1.97 11.92 -7.56
N ALA A 70 -0.89 11.47 -8.18
CA ALA A 70 -0.96 10.67 -9.41
C ALA A 70 -1.75 9.37 -9.20
N TYR A 71 -1.61 8.71 -8.05
CA TYR A 71 -2.35 7.50 -7.73
C TYR A 71 -3.86 7.77 -7.60
N GLU A 72 -4.24 8.78 -6.81
CA GLU A 72 -5.64 9.11 -6.52
C GLU A 72 -6.40 9.57 -7.75
N THR A 73 -5.76 10.41 -8.56
CA THR A 73 -6.34 11.02 -9.77
C THR A 73 -6.29 10.11 -10.99
N LYS A 74 -5.71 8.90 -10.83
CA LYS A 74 -5.34 7.99 -11.94
C LYS A 74 -4.53 8.73 -13.02
N CYS A 75 -3.48 9.41 -12.60
CA CYS A 75 -2.60 10.25 -13.42
C CYS A 75 -3.35 11.42 -14.06
N TRP A 76 -4.10 12.18 -13.27
CA TRP A 76 -4.88 13.34 -13.72
C TRP A 76 -5.95 13.04 -14.78
N THR A 77 -6.59 11.85 -14.70
CA THR A 77 -7.60 11.43 -15.69
C THR A 77 -9.03 11.35 -15.15
N THR A 78 -9.26 11.37 -13.83
CA THR A 78 -10.61 11.36 -13.25
C THR A 78 -11.20 12.77 -13.08
N GLU A 79 -12.49 12.87 -12.73
CA GLU A 79 -13.16 14.15 -12.46
C GLU A 79 -12.93 14.65 -11.02
N ALA A 80 -12.90 13.71 -10.07
CA ALA A 80 -12.75 13.99 -8.65
C ALA A 80 -11.86 12.92 -8.01
N ALA A 81 -11.08 13.31 -6.99
CA ALA A 81 -10.21 12.42 -6.24
C ALA A 81 -9.88 13.01 -4.86
N GLY A 82 -9.26 12.20 -4.00
CA GLY A 82 -8.87 12.58 -2.64
C GLY A 82 -9.77 11.96 -1.56
N PRO A 83 -9.56 12.32 -0.29
CA PRO A 83 -10.36 11.83 0.83
C PRO A 83 -11.81 12.33 0.74
N GLU A 84 -12.77 11.53 1.19
CA GLU A 84 -14.20 11.92 1.20
C GLU A 84 -14.47 13.21 1.99
N TRP A 85 -13.65 13.49 3.00
CA TRP A 85 -13.75 14.67 3.86
C TRP A 85 -13.06 15.93 3.29
N ALA A 86 -12.26 15.79 2.23
CA ALA A 86 -11.64 16.90 1.50
C ALA A 86 -11.36 16.53 0.03
N PRO A 87 -12.39 16.29 -0.78
CA PRO A 87 -12.22 15.93 -2.19
C PRO A 87 -11.77 17.14 -3.01
N LEU A 88 -10.97 16.89 -4.05
CA LEU A 88 -10.55 17.88 -5.04
C LEU A 88 -11.10 17.52 -6.42
N MET A 89 -11.54 18.55 -7.14
CA MET A 89 -11.99 18.43 -8.53
C MET A 89 -10.79 18.52 -9.49
N ARG A 90 -10.97 18.02 -10.72
CA ARG A 90 -9.92 17.92 -11.74
C ARG A 90 -9.17 19.23 -11.98
N ASP A 91 -9.90 20.34 -12.06
CA ASP A 91 -9.37 21.70 -12.28
C ASP A 91 -8.45 22.18 -11.14
N GLN A 92 -8.63 21.65 -9.93
CA GLN A 92 -7.83 22.01 -8.76
C GLN A 92 -6.56 21.17 -8.61
N TRP A 93 -6.39 20.06 -9.33
CA TRP A 93 -5.26 19.16 -9.09
C TRP A 93 -3.89 19.72 -9.49
N ALA A 94 -3.88 20.75 -10.34
CA ALA A 94 -2.68 21.48 -10.72
C ALA A 94 -2.59 22.87 -10.05
N ASP A 95 -3.57 23.23 -9.22
CA ASP A 95 -3.57 24.48 -8.48
C ASP A 95 -2.55 24.43 -7.34
N GLU A 96 -1.67 25.43 -7.28
CA GLU A 96 -0.64 25.56 -6.24
C GLU A 96 -1.25 25.62 -4.84
N ALA A 97 -2.41 26.27 -4.67
CA ALA A 97 -3.09 26.35 -3.37
C ALA A 97 -3.64 24.99 -2.92
N ALA A 98 -4.06 24.15 -3.86
CA ALA A 98 -4.51 22.79 -3.57
C ALA A 98 -3.31 21.88 -3.22
N ILE A 99 -2.17 22.05 -3.91
CA ILE A 99 -0.91 21.35 -3.58
C ILE A 99 -0.45 21.75 -2.16
N GLU A 100 -0.45 23.05 -1.84
CA GLU A 100 -0.14 23.59 -0.52
C GLU A 100 -1.03 22.95 0.56
N THR A 101 -2.34 22.92 0.33
CA THR A 101 -3.32 22.31 1.24
C THR A 101 -2.99 20.84 1.53
N ARG A 102 -2.62 20.05 0.51
CA ARG A 102 -2.22 18.65 0.69
C ARG A 102 -0.95 18.51 1.51
N MET A 103 0.03 19.40 1.29
CA MET A 103 1.28 19.40 2.05
C MET A 103 1.04 19.74 3.52
N GLN A 104 0.17 20.71 3.81
CA GLN A 104 -0.26 21.01 5.17
C GLN A 104 -0.99 19.83 5.84
N MET A 105 -1.83 19.10 5.11
CA MET A 105 -2.48 17.89 5.63
C MET A 105 -1.45 16.79 5.94
N LEU A 106 -0.52 16.51 5.03
CA LEU A 106 0.54 15.53 5.24
C LEU A 106 1.44 15.90 6.43
N TYR A 107 1.79 17.18 6.57
CA TYR A 107 2.50 17.72 7.74
C TYR A 107 1.71 17.46 9.03
N ALA A 108 0.39 17.70 8.99
CA ALA A 108 -0.45 17.52 10.15
C ALA A 108 -0.54 16.06 10.61
N PHE A 109 -0.58 15.13 9.65
CA PHE A 109 -0.54 13.70 9.94
C PHE A 109 0.80 13.25 10.54
N SER A 110 1.91 13.81 10.06
CA SER A 110 3.26 13.35 10.42
C SER A 110 3.80 13.98 11.71
N LEU A 111 3.47 15.23 12.01
CA LEU A 111 4.02 15.99 13.13
C LEU A 111 2.95 16.48 14.11
N ASP A 112 3.25 16.35 15.40
CA ASP A 112 2.48 16.97 16.50
C ASP A 112 3.02 18.37 16.82
N LEU A 113 3.35 19.13 15.77
CA LEU A 113 3.80 20.51 15.85
C LEU A 113 2.82 21.41 15.10
N PRO A 114 2.62 22.65 15.56
CA PRO A 114 1.84 23.62 14.81
C PRO A 114 2.55 23.95 13.49
N LEU A 115 1.76 24.11 12.43
CA LEU A 115 2.26 24.71 11.19
C LEU A 115 2.71 26.14 11.48
N ALA A 116 3.86 26.55 10.93
CA ALA A 116 4.29 27.94 10.98
C ALA A 116 3.20 28.83 10.36
N ASN A 117 2.98 30.02 10.91
CA ASN A 117 1.81 30.87 10.62
C ASN A 117 1.95 31.65 9.29
N ASP A 118 2.68 31.10 8.34
CA ASP A 118 3.33 31.86 7.28
C ASP A 118 2.49 31.87 5.97
N HIS A 119 1.18 32.14 6.11
CA HIS A 119 0.14 32.26 5.07
C HIS A 119 -0.83 31.07 4.87
N HIS A 120 -1.98 31.37 4.24
CA HIS A 120 -3.17 30.55 3.91
C HIS A 120 -3.21 29.11 4.47
N LEU A 121 -3.64 28.98 5.72
CA LEU A 121 -3.92 27.69 6.34
C LEU A 121 -5.16 27.03 5.72
N ALA A 122 -5.05 25.73 5.43
CA ALA A 122 -6.12 24.84 5.05
C ALA A 122 -7.05 24.52 6.24
N LYS A 123 -7.69 25.56 6.79
CA LYS A 123 -8.43 25.52 8.06
C LYS A 123 -9.41 24.35 8.16
N ARG A 124 -10.19 24.08 7.10
CA ARG A 124 -11.21 23.02 7.10
C ARG A 124 -10.58 21.61 7.14
N PRO A 125 -9.69 21.23 6.21
CA PRO A 125 -8.95 19.96 6.30
C PRO A 125 -8.19 19.78 7.62
N LEU A 126 -7.49 20.80 8.09
CA LEU A 126 -6.69 20.72 9.32
C LEU A 126 -7.57 20.49 10.56
N LYS A 127 -8.69 21.21 10.67
CA LYS A 127 -9.67 21.00 11.75
C LYS A 127 -10.26 19.59 11.73
N HIS A 128 -10.45 18.99 10.56
CA HIS A 128 -10.90 17.60 10.46
C HIS A 128 -9.84 16.64 11.04
N ILE A 129 -8.57 16.80 10.67
CA ILE A 129 -7.47 15.97 11.18
C ILE A 129 -7.34 16.09 12.71
N GLU A 130 -7.49 17.30 13.24
CA GLU A 130 -7.50 17.58 14.68
C GLU A 130 -8.67 16.89 15.39
N ASN A 131 -9.89 17.09 14.90
CA ASN A 131 -11.10 16.51 15.49
C ASN A 131 -11.10 14.97 15.45
N SER A 132 -10.47 14.37 14.43
CA SER A 132 -10.31 12.93 14.30
C SER A 132 -9.19 12.36 15.16
N GLY A 133 -8.40 13.21 15.85
CA GLY A 133 -7.29 12.78 16.70
C GLY A 133 -6.11 12.18 15.92
N TRP A 134 -5.96 12.55 14.64
CA TRP A 134 -4.95 11.97 13.74
C TRP A 134 -3.64 12.76 13.66
N ARG A 135 -3.59 13.94 14.27
CA ARG A 135 -2.40 14.78 14.28
C ARG A 135 -1.20 14.04 14.87
N GLY A 136 -0.09 14.04 14.14
CA GLY A 136 1.14 13.33 14.54
C GLY A 136 0.99 11.81 14.69
N LYS A 137 -0.08 11.19 14.17
CA LYS A 137 -0.34 9.74 14.29
C LYS A 137 -0.04 8.93 13.02
N ALA A 138 0.45 9.57 11.96
CA ALA A 138 0.79 8.91 10.71
C ALA A 138 2.11 9.47 10.14
N PRO A 139 3.26 9.10 10.72
CA PRO A 139 4.57 9.54 10.25
C PRO A 139 4.98 8.89 8.91
N CYS A 140 4.41 7.72 8.57
CA CYS A 140 4.71 7.02 7.31
C CYS A 140 3.52 7.03 6.34
N TRP A 141 3.79 6.86 5.04
CA TRP A 141 2.77 6.78 4.00
C TRP A 141 1.77 5.65 4.26
N GLU A 142 2.26 4.49 4.71
CA GLU A 142 1.44 3.34 5.09
C GLU A 142 0.51 3.60 6.29
N ASP A 143 0.81 4.59 7.13
CA ASP A 143 -0.02 4.96 8.27
C ASP A 143 -1.21 5.84 7.88
N LEU A 144 -1.25 6.35 6.64
CA LEU A 144 -2.39 7.07 6.06
C LEU A 144 -3.56 6.14 5.71
N ASN A 145 -3.34 4.82 5.73
CA ASN A 145 -4.37 3.81 5.49
C ASN A 145 -5.56 4.02 6.44
N GLY A 146 -6.75 4.20 5.86
CA GLY A 146 -8.00 4.41 6.60
C GLY A 146 -8.14 5.76 7.30
N LYS A 147 -7.13 6.64 7.24
CA LYS A 147 -7.20 8.04 7.71
C LYS A 147 -7.38 9.00 6.53
N TRP A 148 -6.54 8.83 5.52
CA TRP A 148 -6.65 9.55 4.26
C TRP A 148 -7.54 8.79 3.27
N SER A 149 -7.30 7.48 3.11
CA SER A 149 -8.14 6.64 2.26
C SER A 149 -9.43 6.24 2.97
N HIS A 150 -10.41 5.75 2.20
CA HIS A 150 -11.63 5.14 2.74
C HIS A 150 -11.29 4.09 3.82
N PRO A 151 -12.05 4.04 4.95
CA PRO A 151 -11.86 3.03 5.98
C PRO A 151 -11.87 1.61 5.41
N GLY A 152 -10.94 0.76 5.85
CA GLY A 152 -10.87 -0.62 5.38
C GLY A 152 -10.14 -0.82 4.05
N TYR A 153 -9.45 0.20 3.51
CA TYR A 153 -8.50 0.02 2.40
C TYR A 153 -7.05 -0.12 2.92
N PRO A 154 -6.52 -1.36 3.09
CA PRO A 154 -5.29 -1.61 3.83
C PRO A 154 -4.00 -1.43 3.02
N ARG A 155 -4.10 -1.05 1.74
CA ARG A 155 -2.96 -0.98 0.82
C ARG A 155 -2.70 0.40 0.23
N TYR A 156 -3.41 1.44 0.68
CA TYR A 156 -3.30 2.77 0.09
C TYR A 156 -1.86 3.31 0.11
N GLY A 157 -1.25 3.39 1.28
CA GLY A 157 0.12 3.87 1.43
C GLY A 157 1.14 2.94 0.80
N GLN A 158 0.90 1.62 0.84
CA GLN A 158 1.75 0.63 0.19
C GLN A 158 1.77 0.81 -1.33
N ASP A 159 0.61 1.08 -1.95
CA ASP A 159 0.51 1.30 -3.39
C ASP A 159 1.20 2.61 -3.80
N ILE A 160 1.12 3.65 -2.97
CA ILE A 160 1.83 4.92 -3.19
C ILE A 160 3.35 4.70 -3.10
N ALA A 161 3.82 4.03 -2.05
CA ALA A 161 5.23 3.70 -1.89
C ALA A 161 5.74 2.82 -3.06
N ALA A 162 4.93 1.86 -3.52
CA ALA A 162 5.24 1.03 -4.67
C ALA A 162 5.32 1.84 -5.99
N MET A 163 4.40 2.79 -6.19
CA MET A 163 4.45 3.71 -7.34
C MET A 163 5.73 4.55 -7.31
N TRP A 164 6.10 5.09 -6.15
CA TRP A 164 7.32 5.87 -5.97
C TRP A 164 8.58 5.04 -6.24
N ARG A 165 8.69 3.81 -5.71
CA ARG A 165 9.80 2.90 -6.01
C ARG A 165 9.89 2.58 -7.51
N SER A 166 8.76 2.28 -8.14
CA SER A 166 8.69 2.04 -9.58
C SER A 166 9.15 3.26 -10.40
N MET A 167 8.84 4.47 -9.92
CA MET A 167 9.29 5.72 -10.53
C MET A 167 10.80 5.93 -10.37
N LEU A 168 11.38 5.57 -9.23
CA LEU A 168 12.84 5.65 -9.01
C LEU A 168 13.62 4.64 -9.86
N GLU A 169 13.13 3.41 -9.96
CA GLU A 169 13.77 2.33 -10.72
C GLU A 169 13.58 2.47 -12.24
N TRP A 170 12.71 3.39 -12.66
CA TRP A 170 12.41 3.57 -14.07
C TRP A 170 13.59 4.18 -14.83
N ASN A 171 14.08 3.42 -15.81
CA ASN A 171 15.23 3.76 -16.65
C ASN A 171 14.88 4.47 -17.97
N GLY A 172 13.68 5.06 -18.08
CA GLY A 172 13.25 5.78 -19.28
C GLY A 172 12.55 4.93 -20.35
N LYS A 173 12.47 3.59 -20.21
CA LYS A 173 11.90 2.70 -21.24
C LYS A 173 10.44 2.31 -20.96
N GLY A 174 9.62 2.25 -22.02
CA GLY A 174 8.26 1.69 -22.03
C GLY A 174 7.12 2.72 -21.95
N SER A 175 6.46 3.04 -23.06
CA SER A 175 5.15 3.70 -23.05
C SER A 175 4.10 2.67 -22.66
N ALA A 176 3.35 2.88 -21.58
CA ALA A 176 2.31 1.96 -21.15
C ALA A 176 0.95 2.67 -21.25
N ALA A 177 0.42 2.71 -22.48
CA ALA A 177 -0.99 2.93 -22.71
C ALA A 177 -1.77 1.79 -22.04
N LEU A 178 -2.25 2.02 -20.82
CA LEU A 178 -3.08 1.05 -20.11
C LEU A 178 -4.48 1.05 -20.74
N LYS A 179 -4.70 0.28 -21.82
CA LYS A 179 -6.06 -0.07 -22.26
C LYS A 179 -6.68 -0.91 -21.14
N ARG A 180 -7.52 -0.29 -20.31
CA ARG A 180 -8.35 -1.04 -19.35
C ARG A 180 -9.36 -1.85 -20.14
N PRO A 181 -9.49 -3.18 -19.94
CA PRO A 181 -10.69 -3.86 -20.39
C PRO A 181 -11.89 -3.27 -19.64
N ASN A 182 -12.97 -3.00 -20.36
CA ASN A 182 -14.25 -2.55 -19.80
C ASN A 182 -14.64 -3.46 -18.64
N ARG A 183 -14.62 -2.95 -17.40
CA ARG A 183 -15.27 -3.63 -16.28
C ARG A 183 -16.72 -3.11 -16.24
N PRO A 184 -17.73 -3.93 -16.51
CA PRO A 184 -19.11 -3.52 -16.30
C PRO A 184 -19.34 -3.22 -14.81
N ASP A 185 -20.14 -2.19 -14.55
CA ASP A 185 -20.41 -1.64 -13.22
C ASP A 185 -20.81 -2.72 -12.20
N LEU A 186 -19.96 -2.90 -11.19
CA LEU A 186 -20.18 -3.82 -10.05
C LEU A 186 -21.39 -3.44 -9.19
N GLN A 187 -22.01 -2.28 -9.40
CA GLN A 187 -23.19 -1.84 -8.64
C GLN A 187 -24.51 -2.48 -9.14
N ARG A 188 -24.53 -3.08 -10.34
CA ARG A 188 -25.75 -3.71 -10.88
C ARG A 188 -25.85 -5.22 -10.61
N ALA A 189 -24.75 -5.86 -10.20
CA ALA A 189 -24.69 -7.32 -9.99
C ALA A 189 -25.20 -7.80 -8.61
N VAL A 190 -25.54 -6.88 -7.70
CA VAL A 190 -26.00 -7.25 -6.33
C VAL A 190 -27.50 -7.60 -6.27
N LYS A 191 -28.26 -7.45 -7.37
CA LYS A 191 -29.72 -7.71 -7.37
C LYS A 191 -30.18 -9.02 -8.02
N THR A 192 -29.28 -9.88 -8.47
CA THR A 192 -29.67 -11.19 -9.02
C THR A 192 -28.57 -12.21 -8.77
N ALA A 193 -28.52 -12.70 -7.53
CA ALA A 193 -27.83 -13.94 -7.21
C ALA A 193 -28.82 -14.84 -6.47
N GLU A 194 -29.66 -15.53 -7.23
CA GLU A 194 -30.24 -16.78 -6.77
C GLU A 194 -29.10 -17.71 -6.34
N ARG A 195 -29.27 -18.36 -5.19
CA ARG A 195 -28.34 -19.36 -4.66
C ARG A 195 -28.19 -20.49 -5.68
N VAL A 196 -27.09 -20.50 -6.43
CA VAL A 196 -26.64 -21.70 -7.12
C VAL A 196 -25.77 -22.49 -6.15
N SER A 197 -26.36 -23.52 -5.54
CA SER A 197 -25.62 -24.57 -4.83
C SER A 197 -24.92 -25.46 -5.87
N GLY A 198 -23.78 -25.00 -6.37
CA GLY A 198 -22.90 -25.78 -7.23
C GLY A 198 -21.55 -25.94 -6.54
N SER A 199 -21.16 -27.17 -6.23
CA SER A 199 -19.80 -27.52 -5.81
C SER A 199 -18.83 -27.06 -6.91
N VAL A 200 -18.03 -26.04 -6.62
CA VAL A 200 -16.96 -25.58 -7.52
C VAL A 200 -15.93 -26.70 -7.64
N ASP A 201 -15.64 -27.12 -8.86
CA ASP A 201 -14.58 -28.10 -9.14
C ASP A 201 -13.21 -27.42 -9.05
N TRP A 202 -12.63 -27.52 -7.85
CA TRP A 202 -11.34 -26.94 -7.52
C TRP A 202 -10.16 -27.64 -8.20
N SER A 203 -10.36 -28.79 -8.86
CA SER A 203 -9.27 -29.54 -9.52
C SER A 203 -8.58 -28.73 -10.63
N SER A 204 -9.30 -27.76 -11.23
CA SER A 204 -8.80 -26.90 -12.31
C SER A 204 -7.91 -25.73 -11.85
N ILE A 205 -7.95 -25.35 -10.56
CA ILE A 205 -7.28 -24.16 -10.01
C ILE A 205 -5.92 -24.50 -9.37
N ILE A 206 -5.62 -25.79 -9.21
CA ILE A 206 -4.41 -26.25 -8.53
C ILE A 206 -3.19 -26.17 -9.46
N SER A 207 -2.27 -25.26 -9.13
CA SER A 207 -0.97 -25.11 -9.80
C SER A 207 -0.17 -26.42 -9.80
N GLU A 208 0.73 -26.59 -10.78
CA GLU A 208 1.59 -27.77 -10.89
C GLU A 208 2.38 -28.06 -9.60
N GLN A 209 2.82 -27.01 -8.89
CA GLN A 209 3.53 -27.11 -7.62
C GLN A 209 2.65 -27.72 -6.50
N MET A 210 1.35 -27.38 -6.47
CA MET A 210 0.42 -27.94 -5.48
C MET A 210 0.08 -29.41 -5.79
N ARG A 211 -0.01 -29.77 -7.08
CA ARG A 211 -0.12 -31.18 -7.51
C ARG A 211 1.13 -31.98 -7.13
N TRP A 212 2.31 -31.40 -7.30
CA TRP A 212 3.57 -32.00 -6.86
C TRP A 212 3.61 -32.21 -5.33
N LEU A 213 3.24 -31.20 -4.53
CA LEU A 213 3.15 -31.32 -3.07
C LEU A 213 2.15 -32.39 -2.63
N HIS A 214 0.97 -32.42 -3.26
CA HIS A 214 -0.05 -33.44 -3.00
C HIS A 214 0.46 -34.85 -3.31
N SER A 215 1.12 -35.04 -4.46
CA SER A 215 1.69 -36.34 -4.86
C SER A 215 2.72 -36.89 -3.86
N ARG A 216 3.41 -36.00 -3.16
CA ARG A 216 4.42 -36.32 -2.14
C ARG A 216 3.82 -36.39 -0.72
N ARG A 217 2.50 -36.22 -0.57
CA ARG A 217 1.79 -36.08 0.72
C ARG A 217 2.38 -34.96 1.62
N LEU A 218 2.88 -33.90 1.00
CA LEU A 218 3.49 -32.75 1.68
C LEU A 218 2.49 -31.65 2.04
N LEU A 219 1.21 -31.80 1.68
CA LEU A 219 0.17 -30.85 2.06
C LEU A 219 -0.36 -31.18 3.45
N PRO A 220 -0.52 -30.16 4.33
CA PRO A 220 -1.13 -30.38 5.63
C PRO A 220 -2.60 -30.78 5.49
N VAL A 221 -3.13 -31.53 6.46
CA VAL A 221 -4.55 -31.87 6.56
C VAL A 221 -5.20 -30.96 7.62
N PRO A 222 -6.31 -30.27 7.33
CA PRO A 222 -6.98 -30.21 6.02
C PRO A 222 -6.17 -29.40 5.00
N ALA A 223 -6.31 -29.76 3.72
CA ALA A 223 -5.61 -29.11 2.62
C ALA A 223 -5.84 -27.59 2.66
N PRO A 224 -4.79 -26.76 2.47
CA PRO A 224 -4.94 -25.32 2.51
C PRO A 224 -5.85 -24.87 1.37
N HIS A 225 -6.97 -24.23 1.73
CA HIS A 225 -7.90 -23.63 0.78
C HIS A 225 -7.30 -22.31 0.25
N PRO A 226 -7.45 -21.98 -1.04
CA PRO A 226 -6.87 -20.74 -1.61
C PRO A 226 -7.35 -19.46 -0.91
N ASP A 227 -8.53 -19.47 -0.31
CA ASP A 227 -9.07 -18.35 0.48
C ASP A 227 -8.67 -18.39 1.97
N ARG A 228 -8.01 -19.45 2.43
CA ARG A 228 -7.56 -19.61 3.81
C ARG A 228 -6.11 -19.15 3.93
N LYS A 229 -5.91 -18.00 4.58
CA LYS A 229 -4.56 -17.52 4.91
C LYS A 229 -3.92 -18.44 5.95
N VAL A 230 -2.72 -18.95 5.65
CA VAL A 230 -1.89 -19.68 6.62
C VAL A 230 -1.17 -18.66 7.49
N SER A 231 -1.24 -18.83 8.81
CA SER A 231 -0.51 -18.00 9.76
C SER A 231 0.98 -18.40 9.87
N TRP A 232 1.85 -17.47 10.23
CA TRP A 232 3.27 -17.77 10.51
C TRP A 232 3.44 -18.81 11.62
N SER A 233 2.53 -18.85 12.60
CA SER A 233 2.50 -19.87 13.65
C SER A 233 2.19 -21.27 13.11
N GLU A 234 1.25 -21.41 12.17
CA GLU A 234 0.94 -22.69 11.55
C GLU A 234 2.09 -23.19 10.66
N LEU A 235 2.72 -22.28 9.91
CA LEU A 235 3.92 -22.58 9.12
C LEU A 235 5.09 -23.04 10.02
N ALA A 236 5.35 -22.31 11.11
CA ALA A 236 6.41 -22.63 12.07
C ALA A 236 6.18 -23.99 12.75
N HIS A 237 4.94 -24.29 13.15
CA HIS A 237 4.57 -25.61 13.70
C HIS A 237 4.82 -26.75 12.69
N LEU A 238 4.51 -26.52 11.41
CA LEU A 238 4.74 -27.48 10.34
C LEU A 238 6.22 -27.77 10.12
N ILE A 239 7.05 -26.72 10.03
CA ILE A 239 8.50 -26.84 9.88
C ILE A 239 9.09 -27.57 11.08
N HIS A 240 8.67 -27.20 12.30
CA HIS A 240 9.16 -27.83 13.53
C HIS A 240 8.84 -29.32 13.61
N ARG A 241 7.63 -29.74 13.19
CA ARG A 241 7.23 -31.15 13.11
C ARG A 241 8.04 -31.92 12.07
N TRP A 242 8.44 -31.26 11.00
CA TRP A 242 9.20 -31.88 9.91
C TRP A 242 10.66 -32.08 10.29
N GLU A 243 11.24 -31.13 11.02
CA GLU A 243 12.59 -31.24 11.58
C GLU A 243 12.66 -32.23 12.76
N ASN A 244 11.56 -32.41 13.49
CA ASN A 244 11.48 -33.29 14.66
C ASN A 244 10.38 -34.36 14.51
N PRO A 245 10.57 -35.37 13.64
CA PRO A 245 9.54 -36.38 13.35
C PRO A 245 9.21 -37.33 14.52
N THR A 246 9.92 -37.27 15.64
CA THR A 246 9.80 -38.18 16.79
C THR A 246 9.21 -37.49 18.02
N SER A 247 7.89 -37.27 18.01
CA SER A 247 7.08 -37.15 19.24
C SER A 247 5.60 -37.49 19.04
N ALA A 248 5.14 -37.76 17.82
CA ALA A 248 3.72 -38.02 17.53
C ALA A 248 3.31 -39.51 17.48
N SER A 249 4.22 -40.46 17.76
CA SER A 249 3.91 -41.90 17.79
C SER A 249 3.85 -42.53 19.19
N ALA A 250 3.96 -41.74 20.27
CA ALA A 250 4.04 -42.25 21.63
C ALA A 250 2.73 -42.20 22.45
N SER A 251 1.59 -41.73 21.88
CA SER A 251 0.34 -41.56 22.64
C SER A 251 -0.81 -42.49 22.25
N GLU A 252 -0.59 -43.54 21.44
CA GLU A 252 -1.67 -44.45 20.98
C GLU A 252 -1.44 -45.94 21.27
N SER A 253 -0.67 -46.28 22.31
CA SER A 253 -0.51 -47.69 22.71
C SER A 253 -0.30 -47.90 24.21
N LYS A 254 -1.21 -47.39 25.05
CA LYS A 254 -1.44 -47.92 26.40
C LYS A 254 -2.90 -47.78 26.83
N GLU A 255 -3.80 -48.49 26.15
CA GLU A 255 -5.08 -48.88 26.73
C GLU A 255 -5.54 -50.18 26.05
N GLY A 256 -5.14 -51.31 26.63
CA GLY A 256 -5.48 -52.62 26.09
C GLY A 256 -4.61 -53.76 26.61
N LYS A 257 -4.72 -54.05 27.92
CA LYS A 257 -4.69 -55.40 28.54
C LYS A 257 -4.26 -55.32 30.01
N ALA A 258 -5.21 -55.54 30.92
CA ALA A 258 -5.09 -56.51 32.02
C ALA A 258 -6.37 -56.54 32.87
N SER A 259 -7.01 -57.72 32.87
CA SER A 259 -7.81 -58.33 33.95
C SER A 259 -9.13 -57.64 34.37
N SER A 260 -10.28 -58.31 34.45
CA SER A 260 -10.54 -59.72 34.78
C SER A 260 -11.81 -60.26 34.13
#